data_AF-A0A0A1WVX2-F1
#
_entry.id   AF-A0A0A1WVX2-F1
#
_cell.length_a   1.000
_cell.length_b   1.000
_cell.length_c   1.000
_cell.angle_alpha   90.00
_cell.angle_beta   90.00
_cell.angle_gamma   90.00
#
_symmetry.space_group_name_H-M   'P 1'
#
loop_
_entity.id
_entity.type
_entity.pdbx_description
1 polymer ?
#
loop_
_entity_poly.entity_id
_entity_poly.type
_entity_poly.pdbx_seq_one_letter_code
_entity_poly.pdbx_strand_id
1 'polypeptide(L)'
;MLRILQISITFIFVIICTTTAQTTQTAVPPPLAPRCEGDECYCIEGTHEAFFKGRKYCAPDSTEPCPEYAVRLSAQFCECRKGYHFLNDDRTVCVPDHIKEITTTPTKPTP
;
A
#
# COMPACT_ATOMS: atom_id res chain seq x y z
N MET A 1 63.30 0.79 27.87
CA MET A 1 62.01 1.53 27.91
C MET A 1 61.37 1.74 26.54
N LEU A 2 62.13 1.75 25.42
CA LEU A 2 61.60 1.96 24.06
C LEU A 2 60.64 0.86 23.54
N ARG A 3 60.81 -0.39 23.98
CA ARG A 3 59.99 -1.55 23.57
C ARG A 3 58.57 -1.55 24.18
N ILE A 4 58.41 -0.99 25.38
CA ILE A 4 57.12 -0.91 26.08
C ILE A 4 56.22 0.14 25.42
N LEU A 5 56.82 1.25 24.96
CA LEU A 5 56.11 2.33 24.28
C LEU A 5 55.49 1.86 22.95
N GLN A 6 56.18 1.00 22.19
CA GLN A 6 55.65 0.45 20.92
C GLN A 6 54.45 -0.49 21.12
N ILE A 7 54.42 -1.26 22.22
CA ILE A 7 53.32 -2.18 22.54
C ILE A 7 52.06 -1.40 22.92
N SER A 8 52.20 -0.27 23.63
CA SER A 8 51.06 0.58 23.99
C SER A 8 50.44 1.27 22.76
N ILE A 9 51.24 1.69 21.78
CA ILE A 9 50.72 2.35 20.57
C ILE A 9 49.94 1.38 19.69
N THR A 10 50.41 0.13 19.54
CA THR A 10 49.71 -0.88 18.73
C THR A 10 48.40 -1.32 19.39
N PHE A 11 48.36 -1.46 20.71
CA PHE A 11 47.13 -1.80 21.43
C PHE A 11 46.04 -0.72 21.30
N ILE A 12 46.40 0.57 21.34
CA ILE A 12 45.44 1.67 21.16
C ILE A 12 44.82 1.65 19.76
N PHE A 13 45.63 1.41 18.71
CA PHE A 13 45.13 1.33 17.34
C PHE A 13 44.15 0.16 17.12
N VAL A 14 44.39 -0.99 17.75
CA VAL A 14 43.50 -2.16 17.64
C VAL A 14 42.14 -1.91 18.33
N ILE A 15 42.12 -1.17 19.44
CA ILE A 15 40.88 -0.83 20.15
C ILE A 15 40.05 0.19 19.34
N ILE A 16 40.68 1.20 18.72
CA ILE A 16 39.97 2.18 17.88
C ILE A 16 39.35 1.49 16.67
N CYS A 17 40.07 0.58 16.00
CA CYS A 17 39.56 -0.13 14.82
C CYS A 17 38.44 -1.14 15.13
N THR A 18 38.33 -1.66 16.36
CA THR A 18 37.29 -2.64 16.70
C THR A 18 35.96 -1.99 17.11
N THR A 19 35.98 -0.74 17.58
CA THR A 19 34.77 -0.02 18.01
C THR A 19 33.94 0.58 16.86
N THR A 20 34.50 0.72 15.66
CA THR A 20 33.76 1.23 14.49
C THR A 20 32.84 0.20 13.83
N ALA A 21 32.82 -1.04 14.31
CA ALA A 21 32.00 -2.12 13.76
C ALA A 21 30.57 -2.17 14.32
N GLN A 22 30.12 -1.20 15.11
CA GLN A 22 28.79 -1.26 15.71
C GLN A 22 27.85 -0.16 15.22
N THR A 23 26.68 -0.65 14.78
CA THR A 23 25.47 0.07 14.37
C THR A 23 25.49 0.72 12.98
N THR A 24 25.85 -0.05 11.95
CA THR A 24 25.04 0.01 10.73
C THR A 24 23.68 -0.57 11.11
N GLN A 25 22.80 0.26 11.69
CA GLN A 25 21.38 0.00 11.56
C GLN A 25 21.16 -0.04 10.05
N THR A 26 21.00 -1.24 9.51
CA THR A 26 20.45 -1.42 8.18
C THR A 26 19.09 -0.77 8.23
N ALA A 27 19.03 0.52 7.93
CA ALA A 27 17.83 1.20 7.52
C ALA A 27 17.45 0.49 6.21
N VAL A 28 16.75 -0.64 6.34
CA VAL A 28 16.08 -1.28 5.22
C VAL A 28 15.15 -0.18 4.71
N PRO A 29 15.44 0.42 3.53
CA PRO A 29 14.57 1.46 3.01
C PRO A 29 13.16 0.87 2.96
N PRO A 30 12.13 1.64 3.38
CA PRO A 30 10.77 1.15 3.34
C PRO A 30 10.50 0.59 1.93
N PRO A 31 9.89 -0.60 1.82
CA PRO A 31 9.68 -1.21 0.52
C PRO A 31 8.89 -0.26 -0.37
N LEU A 32 9.37 -0.07 -1.60
CA LEU A 32 8.77 0.87 -2.57
C LEU A 32 7.36 0.44 -3.02
N ALA A 33 6.93 -0.78 -2.67
CA ALA A 33 5.60 -1.30 -2.94
C ALA A 33 5.13 -2.19 -1.78
N PRO A 34 3.81 -2.19 -1.46
CA PRO A 34 3.26 -3.06 -0.43
C PRO A 34 3.43 -4.52 -0.86
N ARG A 35 3.97 -5.34 0.04
CA ARG A 35 4.22 -6.77 -0.21
C ARG A 35 3.96 -7.59 1.04
N CYS A 36 3.59 -8.85 0.86
CA CYS A 36 3.49 -9.82 1.95
C CYS A 36 4.37 -11.02 1.63
N GLU A 37 5.22 -11.40 2.58
CA GLU A 37 6.13 -12.54 2.51
C GLU A 37 5.75 -13.51 3.65
N GLY A 38 5.03 -14.57 3.30
CA GLY A 38 4.48 -15.51 4.29
C GLY A 38 3.40 -14.85 5.15
N ASP A 39 3.64 -14.83 6.47
CA ASP A 39 2.74 -14.25 7.48
C ASP A 39 3.10 -12.80 7.85
N GLU A 40 4.08 -12.20 7.20
CA GLU A 40 4.48 -10.80 7.42
C GLU A 40 4.10 -9.94 6.23
N CYS A 41 3.43 -8.82 6.48
CA CYS A 41 3.12 -7.82 5.47
C CYS A 41 3.92 -6.54 5.73
N TYR A 42 4.61 -6.08 4.69
CA TYR A 42 5.31 -4.81 4.67
C TYR A 42 4.44 -3.79 3.94
N CYS A 43 3.52 -3.21 4.69
CA CYS A 43 2.60 -2.20 4.19
C CYS A 43 3.28 -0.83 4.17
N ILE A 44 2.98 -0.04 3.14
CA ILE A 44 3.48 1.32 2.99
C ILE A 44 2.48 2.32 3.58
N GLU A 45 2.89 3.57 3.70
CA GLU A 45 1.99 4.66 4.14
C GLU A 45 0.71 4.70 3.29
N GLY A 46 -0.44 4.79 3.94
CA GLY A 46 -1.76 4.70 3.29
C GLY A 46 -2.25 3.26 3.05
N THR A 47 -1.62 2.25 3.68
CA THR A 47 -2.09 0.87 3.72
C THR A 47 -1.89 0.21 5.10
N HIS A 48 -2.79 -0.70 5.48
CA HIS A 48 -2.75 -1.50 6.72
C HIS A 48 -2.81 -3.00 6.44
N GLU A 49 -2.35 -3.82 7.38
CA GLU A 49 -2.48 -5.27 7.31
C GLU A 49 -3.94 -5.71 7.45
N ALA A 50 -4.43 -6.50 6.50
CA ALA A 50 -5.78 -7.08 6.50
C ALA A 50 -5.73 -8.57 6.12
N PHE A 51 -6.83 -9.29 6.39
CA PHE A 51 -6.96 -10.72 6.11
C PHE A 51 -8.11 -11.01 5.15
N PHE A 52 -7.84 -11.80 4.10
CA PHE A 52 -8.86 -12.30 3.19
C PHE A 52 -8.63 -13.77 2.86
N LYS A 53 -9.65 -14.61 3.13
CA LYS A 53 -9.61 -16.08 2.91
C LYS A 53 -8.36 -16.77 3.49
N GLY A 54 -7.96 -16.36 4.70
CA GLY A 54 -6.78 -16.93 5.39
C GLY A 54 -5.43 -16.47 4.84
N ARG A 55 -5.39 -15.46 3.97
CA ARG A 55 -4.15 -14.81 3.52
C ARG A 55 -4.10 -13.37 3.99
N LYS A 56 -2.92 -12.93 4.47
CA LYS A 56 -2.67 -11.52 4.76
C LYS A 56 -2.39 -10.73 3.49
N TYR A 57 -2.83 -9.47 3.46
CA TYR A 57 -2.54 -8.52 2.39
C TYR A 57 -2.53 -7.08 2.96
N CYS A 58 -1.89 -6.15 2.26
CA CYS A 58 -1.96 -4.73 2.60
C CYS A 58 -3.20 -4.11 1.97
N ALA A 59 -4.22 -3.84 2.78
CA ALA A 59 -5.41 -3.11 2.37
C ALA A 59 -5.13 -1.60 2.41
N PRO A 60 -5.70 -0.82 1.50
CA PRO A 60 -5.54 0.61 1.54
C PRO A 60 -6.32 1.29 2.68
N ASP A 61 -5.71 2.32 3.28
CA ASP A 61 -6.28 3.17 4.33
C ASP A 61 -7.24 4.22 3.74
N SER A 62 -8.30 3.77 3.06
CA SER A 62 -9.39 4.67 2.66
C SER A 62 -10.51 4.58 3.69
N THR A 63 -10.74 5.67 4.40
CA THR A 63 -11.83 5.79 5.38
C THR A 63 -13.18 6.10 4.74
N GLU A 64 -13.19 6.53 3.48
CA GLU A 64 -14.42 6.79 2.76
C GLU A 64 -15.10 5.46 2.39
N PRO A 65 -16.41 5.29 2.66
CA PRO A 65 -17.13 4.13 2.16
C PRO A 65 -17.24 4.23 0.63
N CYS A 66 -17.08 3.09 -0.07
CA CYS A 66 -17.49 3.04 -1.47
C CYS A 66 -19.00 3.26 -1.60
N PRO A 67 -19.48 3.77 -2.75
CA PRO A 67 -20.89 3.88 -3.04
C PRO A 67 -21.64 2.57 -2.82
N GLU A 68 -22.95 2.66 -2.55
CA GLU A 68 -23.81 1.49 -2.48
C GLU A 68 -23.72 0.68 -3.79
N TYR A 69 -23.68 -0.65 -3.69
CA TYR A 69 -23.46 -1.57 -4.81
C TYR A 69 -22.10 -1.45 -5.53
N ALA A 70 -21.12 -0.75 -4.94
CA ALA A 70 -19.72 -0.77 -5.39
C ALA A 70 -18.84 -1.68 -4.52
N VAL A 71 -17.67 -2.02 -5.06
CA VAL A 71 -16.58 -2.73 -4.37
C VAL A 71 -15.29 -1.93 -4.50
N ARG A 72 -14.51 -1.86 -3.42
CA ARG A 72 -13.22 -1.18 -3.42
C ARG A 72 -12.19 -2.05 -4.15
N LEU A 73 -11.65 -1.56 -5.26
CA LEU A 73 -10.54 -2.21 -5.97
C LEU A 73 -9.17 -1.65 -5.52
N SER A 74 -9.12 -0.38 -5.06
CA SER A 74 -7.91 0.25 -4.54
C SER A 74 -8.22 1.37 -3.53
N ALA A 75 -7.18 2.03 -2.99
CA ALA A 75 -7.32 3.14 -2.05
C ALA A 75 -8.23 4.26 -2.57
N GLN A 76 -8.16 4.52 -3.87
CA GLN A 76 -8.84 5.64 -4.51
C GLN A 76 -9.93 5.18 -5.47
N PHE A 77 -10.09 3.87 -5.67
CA PHE A 77 -10.94 3.34 -6.73
C PHE A 77 -11.98 2.36 -6.21
N CYS A 78 -13.24 2.74 -6.41
CA CYS A 78 -14.41 1.88 -6.25
C CYS A 78 -14.96 1.54 -7.65
N GLU A 79 -15.41 0.32 -7.84
CA GLU A 79 -16.03 -0.16 -9.08
C GLU A 79 -17.41 -0.75 -8.80
N CYS A 80 -18.37 -0.56 -9.71
CA CYS A 80 -19.71 -1.12 -9.50
C CYS A 80 -19.69 -2.65 -9.56
N ARG A 81 -20.53 -3.29 -8.73
CA ARG A 81 -20.75 -4.74 -8.78
C ARG A 81 -21.30 -5.14 -10.15
N LYS A 82 -21.05 -6.37 -10.57
CA LYS A 82 -21.61 -6.93 -11.81
C LYS A 82 -23.14 -6.73 -11.86
N GLY A 83 -23.65 -6.18 -12.95
CA GLY A 83 -25.07 -5.83 -13.11
C GLY A 83 -25.42 -4.38 -12.75
N TYR A 84 -24.42 -3.58 -12.35
CA TYR A 84 -24.54 -2.17 -12.01
C TYR A 84 -23.48 -1.35 -12.77
N HIS A 85 -23.77 -0.09 -13.04
CA HIS A 85 -22.86 0.89 -13.61
C HIS A 85 -22.97 2.23 -12.89
N PHE A 86 -21.96 3.09 -13.05
CA PHE A 86 -22.03 4.45 -12.50
C PHE A 86 -23.06 5.28 -13.27
N LEU A 87 -23.90 6.00 -12.53
CA LEU A 87 -24.91 6.88 -13.10
C LEU A 87 -24.27 7.99 -13.95
N ASN A 88 -23.20 8.59 -13.42
CA ASN A 88 -22.48 9.73 -13.99
C ASN A 88 -20.95 9.52 -13.86
N ASP A 89 -20.18 10.36 -14.55
CA ASP A 89 -18.70 10.37 -14.51
C ASP A 89 -18.12 10.71 -13.13
N ASP A 90 -18.92 11.31 -12.24
CA ASP A 90 -18.54 11.58 -10.85
C ASP A 90 -18.40 10.31 -10.00
N ARG A 91 -18.85 9.16 -10.50
CA ARG A 91 -18.72 7.83 -9.88
C ARG A 91 -19.22 7.73 -8.43
N THR A 92 -20.19 8.54 -8.07
CA THR A 92 -20.75 8.64 -6.72
C THR A 92 -21.89 7.65 -6.44
N VAL A 93 -22.55 7.13 -7.48
CA VAL A 93 -23.72 6.24 -7.36
C VAL A 93 -23.66 5.14 -8.42
N CYS A 94 -23.81 3.89 -7.97
CA CYS A 94 -24.01 2.73 -8.86
C CYS A 94 -25.51 2.44 -9.01
N VAL A 95 -25.98 2.32 -10.25
CA VAL A 95 -27.37 1.99 -10.58
C VAL A 95 -27.44 0.69 -11.38
N PRO A 96 -28.54 -0.08 -11.30
CA PRO A 96 -28.70 -1.29 -12.09
C PRO A 96 -28.64 -1.06 -13.60
N ASP A 97 -28.08 -2.01 -14.35
CA ASP A 97 -27.89 -1.90 -15.80
C ASP A 97 -29.19 -1.68 -16.60
N HIS A 98 -30.34 -2.18 -16.12
CA HIS A 98 -31.63 -1.99 -16.77
C HIS A 98 -32.12 -0.53 -16.77
N ILE A 99 -31.55 0.35 -15.94
CA ILE A 99 -31.88 1.78 -15.94
C ILE A 99 -31.18 2.52 -17.11
N LYS A 100 -30.06 1.98 -17.61
CA LYS A 100 -29.28 2.58 -18.70
C LYS A 100 -30.07 2.65 -20.03
N GLU A 101 -30.99 1.72 -20.22
CA GLU A 101 -31.79 1.61 -21.44
C GLU A 101 -32.89 2.68 -21.55
N ILE A 102 -33.29 3.28 -20.44
CA ILE A 102 -34.39 4.25 -20.41
C ILE A 102 -33.90 5.63 -20.90
N THR A 103 -32.65 5.99 -20.60
CA THR A 103 -32.09 7.32 -20.90
C THR A 103 -31.53 7.45 -22.32
N THR A 104 -31.38 6.34 -23.06
CA THR A 104 -30.82 6.34 -24.42
C THR A 104 -31.86 6.23 -25.53
N THR A 105 -33.17 6.17 -25.21
CA THR A 105 -34.19 6.28 -26.26
C THR A 105 -34.24 7.73 -26.75
N PRO A 106 -33.84 8.03 -28.01
CA PRO A 106 -34.03 9.37 -28.53
C PRO A 106 -35.53 9.60 -28.65
N THR A 107 -36.06 10.59 -27.94
CA THR A 107 -37.41 11.09 -28.14
C THR A 107 -37.51 11.58 -29.58
N LYS A 108 -38.04 10.73 -30.47
CA LYS A 108 -38.40 11.10 -31.83
C LYS A 108 -39.37 12.29 -31.75
N PRO A 109 -39.06 13.45 -32.35
CA PRO A 109 -40.05 14.52 -32.43
C PRO A 109 -41.25 14.00 -33.23
N THR A 110 -42.42 14.10 -32.62
CA THR A 110 -43.71 13.74 -33.24
C THR A 110 -44.07 14.82 -34.27
N PRO A 111 -44.59 14.46 -35.46
CA PRO A 111 -44.89 15.40 -36.55
C PRO A 111 -45.97 16.43 -36.20
#